data_AF-A0A628RZL5-F1
#
_entry.id   AF-A0A628RZL5-F1
#
_cell.length_a   1.000
_cell.length_b   1.000
_cell.length_c   1.000
_cell.angle_alpha   90.00
_cell.angle_beta   90.00
_cell.angle_gamma   90.00
#
_symmetry.space_group_name_H-M   'P 1'
#
loop_
_entity.id
_entity.type
_entity.pdbx_description
1 polymer ?
#
loop_
_entity_poly.entity_id
_entity_poly.type
_entity_poly.pdbx_seq_one_letter_code
_entity_poly.pdbx_strand_id
1 'polypeptide(L)'
;MATLDEVFWKFGYTSEAAQLLEVELINVLIEHEMKQGEDIPTLKEKFLNFDKLTLGRLSNLLRKKGVADDETLQHVELALSARNYLAHDFFRAHNFAKDTPAGRQKMLDDLQKTHNIIFEAYRKVLLISGIKIPPLEDD
;
A
#
# COMPACT_ATOMS: atom_id res chain seq x y z
N MET A 1 -3.63 24.16 -13.49
CA MET A 1 -3.33 23.24 -14.61
C MET A 1 -2.14 22.41 -14.17
N ALA A 2 -2.27 21.09 -14.12
CA ALA A 2 -1.21 20.23 -13.61
C ALA A 2 0.13 20.44 -14.36
N THR A 3 1.18 20.58 -13.56
CA THR A 3 2.58 20.65 -13.96
C THR A 3 3.19 19.25 -13.97
N LEU A 4 4.37 19.12 -14.59
CA LEU A 4 5.06 17.82 -14.59
C LEU A 4 5.62 17.50 -13.19
N ASP A 5 6.04 18.51 -12.45
CA ASP A 5 6.54 18.37 -11.08
C ASP A 5 5.44 17.86 -10.14
N GLU A 6 4.22 18.38 -10.24
CA GLU A 6 3.06 17.89 -9.46
C GLU A 6 2.79 16.40 -9.73
N VAL A 7 2.93 15.94 -10.98
CA VAL A 7 2.78 14.52 -11.32
C VAL A 7 3.87 13.68 -10.66
N PHE A 8 5.13 14.13 -10.70
CA PHE A 8 6.23 13.38 -10.07
C PHE A 8 6.16 13.39 -8.54
N TRP A 9 5.77 14.52 -7.93
CA TRP A 9 5.53 14.60 -6.49
C TRP A 9 4.42 13.65 -6.08
N LYS A 10 3.29 13.67 -6.80
CA LYS A 10 2.18 12.76 -6.49
C LYS A 10 2.58 11.30 -6.69
N PHE A 11 3.36 10.97 -7.72
CA PHE A 11 3.90 9.62 -7.89
C PHE A 11 4.75 9.21 -6.68
N GLY A 12 5.56 10.13 -6.15
CA GLY A 12 6.32 9.92 -4.91
C GLY A 12 5.43 9.63 -3.71
N TYR A 13 4.42 10.45 -3.44
CA TYR A 13 3.46 10.24 -2.36
C TYR A 13 2.71 8.91 -2.50
N THR A 14 2.27 8.57 -3.71
CA THR A 14 1.61 7.29 -3.98
C THR A 14 2.55 6.10 -3.74
N SER A 15 3.83 6.25 -4.09
CA SER A 15 4.84 5.20 -3.88
C SER A 15 5.18 5.03 -2.40
N GLU A 16 5.28 6.14 -1.65
CA GLU A 16 5.47 6.12 -0.20
C GLU A 16 4.34 5.38 0.49
N ALA A 17 3.08 5.70 0.17
CA ALA A 17 1.91 5.03 0.75
C ALA A 17 1.95 3.51 0.50
N ALA A 18 2.42 3.08 -0.69
CA ALA A 18 2.58 1.66 -1.01
C ALA A 18 3.62 0.99 -0.11
N GLN A 19 4.75 1.67 0.15
CA GLN A 19 5.80 1.16 1.01
C GLN A 19 5.37 1.11 2.48
N LEU A 20 4.64 2.12 2.96
CA LEU A 20 4.07 2.12 4.32
C LEU A 20 3.10 0.95 4.53
N LEU A 21 2.25 0.65 3.53
CA LEU A 21 1.38 -0.52 3.56
C LEU A 21 2.16 -1.83 3.67
N GLU A 22 3.26 -2.00 2.90
CA GLU A 22 4.09 -3.21 2.96
C GLU A 22 4.73 -3.41 4.34
N VAL A 23 5.29 -2.34 4.90
CA VAL A 23 5.89 -2.36 6.25
C VAL A 23 4.83 -2.70 7.31
N GLU A 24 3.65 -2.11 7.20
CA GLU A 24 2.61 -2.33 8.21
C GLU A 24 2.01 -3.73 8.16
N LEU A 25 1.91 -4.33 6.97
CA LEU A 25 1.56 -5.75 6.85
C LEU A 25 2.56 -6.64 7.61
N ILE A 26 3.86 -6.33 7.55
CA ILE A 26 4.89 -7.06 8.31
C ILE A 26 4.70 -6.84 9.81
N ASN A 27 4.47 -5.59 10.25
CA ASN A 27 4.26 -5.26 11.66
C ASN A 27 3.08 -6.04 12.26
N VAL A 28 1.94 -6.02 11.59
CA VAL A 28 0.73 -6.74 12.02
C VAL A 28 0.95 -8.25 12.08
N LEU A 29 1.69 -8.81 11.11
CA LEU A 29 2.04 -10.23 11.12
C LEU A 29 2.93 -10.58 12.32
N ILE A 30 3.95 -9.76 12.61
CA ILE A 30 4.83 -9.97 13.77
C ILE A 30 4.09 -9.79 15.09
N GLU A 31 3.20 -8.80 15.19
CA GLU A 31 2.37 -8.61 16.37
C GLU A 31 1.46 -9.83 16.60
N HIS A 32 0.93 -10.43 15.53
CA HIS A 32 0.19 -11.68 15.63
C HIS A 32 1.06 -12.83 16.18
N GLU A 33 2.29 -13.00 15.67
CA GLU A 33 3.23 -14.01 16.20
C GLU A 33 3.56 -13.76 17.68
N MET A 34 3.75 -12.50 18.08
CA MET A 34 3.97 -12.11 19.47
C MET A 34 2.78 -12.52 20.36
N LYS A 35 1.55 -12.30 19.89
CA LYS A 35 0.32 -12.71 20.59
C LYS A 35 0.20 -14.23 20.71
N GLN A 36 0.84 -15.01 19.84
CA GLN A 36 0.93 -16.47 19.96
C GLN A 36 2.03 -16.95 20.93
N GLY A 37 2.80 -16.03 21.52
CA GLY A 37 3.81 -16.35 22.54
C GLY A 37 5.19 -16.72 21.98
N GLU A 38 5.48 -16.37 20.72
CA GLU A 38 6.79 -16.58 20.10
C GLU A 38 7.90 -15.76 20.81
N ASP A 39 9.09 -16.35 20.93
CA ASP A 39 10.23 -15.68 21.56
C ASP A 39 10.89 -14.61 20.67
N ILE A 40 11.64 -13.69 21.29
CA ILE A 40 12.27 -12.56 20.58
C ILE A 40 13.25 -13.01 19.47
N PRO A 41 14.17 -13.97 19.68
CA PRO A 41 14.98 -14.53 18.60
C PRO A 41 14.15 -15.01 17.40
N THR A 42 13.09 -15.80 17.64
CA THR A 42 12.22 -16.35 16.59
C THR A 42 11.46 -15.23 15.86
N LEU A 43 10.98 -14.22 16.58
CA LEU A 43 10.31 -13.05 15.99
C LEU A 43 11.25 -12.25 15.07
N LYS A 44 12.52 -12.08 15.46
CA LYS A 44 13.52 -11.42 14.61
C LYS A 44 13.77 -12.19 13.32
N GLU A 45 13.86 -13.52 13.40
CA GLU A 45 14.01 -14.35 12.20
C GLU A 45 12.79 -14.24 11.28
N LYS A 46 11.58 -14.31 11.85
CA LYS A 46 10.34 -14.13 11.08
C LYS A 46 10.26 -12.75 10.43
N PHE A 47 10.64 -11.68 11.14
CA PHE A 47 10.66 -10.32 10.59
C PHE A 47 11.57 -10.25 9.35
N LEU A 48 12.81 -10.75 9.46
CA LEU A 48 13.76 -10.78 8.34
C LEU A 48 13.30 -11.65 7.16
N ASN A 49 12.47 -12.66 7.43
CA ASN A 49 11.86 -13.49 6.38
C ASN A 49 10.67 -12.78 5.73
N PHE A 50 9.84 -12.08 6.50
CA PHE A 50 8.68 -11.34 6.00
C PHE A 50 9.09 -10.10 5.19
N ASP A 51 10.17 -9.42 5.59
CA ASP A 51 10.73 -8.25 4.88
C ASP A 51 11.17 -8.55 3.43
N LYS A 52 11.47 -9.82 3.12
CA LYS A 52 11.80 -10.28 1.76
C LYS A 52 10.58 -10.60 0.91
N LEU A 53 9.39 -10.59 1.49
CA LEU A 53 8.16 -10.98 0.81
C LEU A 53 7.56 -9.80 0.06
N THR A 54 7.02 -10.09 -1.13
CA THR A 54 6.23 -9.10 -1.86
C THR A 54 4.90 -8.86 -1.15
N LEU A 55 4.26 -7.70 -1.39
CA LEU A 55 2.92 -7.38 -0.87
C LEU A 55 1.91 -8.52 -1.09
N GLY A 56 1.92 -9.14 -2.28
CA GLY A 56 1.04 -10.27 -2.57
C GLY A 56 1.31 -11.52 -1.71
N ARG A 57 2.57 -11.77 -1.34
CA ARG A 57 2.91 -12.87 -0.41
C ARG A 57 2.52 -12.52 1.02
N LEU A 58 2.72 -11.26 1.45
CA LEU A 58 2.28 -10.78 2.76
C LEU A 58 0.76 -10.84 2.92
N SER A 59 0.00 -10.39 1.92
CA SER A 59 -1.47 -10.48 1.88
C SER A 59 -1.97 -11.93 2.00
N ASN A 60 -1.35 -12.85 1.27
CA ASN A 60 -1.68 -14.28 1.39
C ASN A 60 -1.37 -14.84 2.78
N LEU A 61 -0.29 -14.38 3.42
CA LEU A 61 0.05 -14.80 4.77
C LEU A 61 -0.93 -14.25 5.81
N LEU A 62 -1.33 -12.98 5.68
CA LEU A 62 -2.35 -12.32 6.50
C LEU A 62 -3.67 -13.10 6.48
N ARG A 63 -4.13 -13.49 5.28
CA ARG A 63 -5.32 -14.32 5.07
C ARG A 63 -5.17 -15.70 5.73
N LYS A 64 -4.06 -16.40 5.47
CA LYS A 64 -3.83 -17.76 5.99
C LYS A 64 -3.81 -17.81 7.51
N LYS A 65 -3.32 -16.76 8.16
CA LYS A 65 -3.24 -16.65 9.62
C LYS A 65 -4.53 -16.12 10.26
N GLY A 66 -5.54 -15.73 9.46
CA GLY A 66 -6.80 -15.19 9.98
C GLY A 66 -6.61 -13.89 10.76
N VAL A 67 -5.64 -13.06 10.37
CA VAL A 67 -5.27 -11.83 11.10
C VAL A 67 -6.19 -10.66 10.75
N ALA A 68 -6.84 -10.72 9.59
CA ALA A 68 -7.69 -9.66 9.06
C ALA A 68 -9.07 -10.21 8.67
N ASP A 69 -10.09 -9.35 8.76
CA ASP A 69 -11.44 -9.64 8.28
C ASP A 69 -11.53 -9.53 6.74
N ASP A 70 -12.66 -9.98 6.19
CA ASP A 70 -12.87 -10.00 4.74
C ASP A 70 -12.86 -8.60 4.11
N GLU A 71 -13.35 -7.58 4.83
CA GLU A 71 -13.34 -6.19 4.37
C GLU A 71 -11.90 -5.67 4.22
N THR A 72 -11.07 -5.86 5.24
CA THR A 72 -9.65 -5.48 5.21
C THR A 72 -8.89 -6.22 4.12
N LEU A 73 -9.15 -7.52 3.96
CA LEU A 73 -8.53 -8.34 2.91
C LEU A 73 -8.91 -7.84 1.50
N GLN A 74 -10.15 -7.41 1.30
CA GLN A 74 -10.60 -6.82 0.03
C GLN A 74 -9.83 -5.52 -0.28
N HIS A 75 -9.67 -4.63 0.71
CA HIS A 75 -8.88 -3.41 0.53
C HIS A 75 -7.42 -3.71 0.21
N VAL A 76 -6.80 -4.67 0.89
CA VAL A 76 -5.41 -5.09 0.62
C VAL A 76 -5.27 -5.66 -0.81
N GLU A 77 -6.26 -6.39 -1.32
CA GLU A 77 -6.24 -6.91 -2.70
C GLU A 77 -6.36 -5.80 -3.76
N LEU A 78 -7.22 -4.80 -3.50
CA LEU A 78 -7.30 -3.60 -4.34
C LEU A 78 -5.98 -2.82 -4.33
N ALA A 79 -5.37 -2.65 -3.16
CA ALA A 79 -4.09 -1.98 -3.01
C ALA A 79 -2.94 -2.75 -3.65
N LEU A 80 -2.95 -4.08 -3.63
CA LEU A 80 -1.99 -4.91 -4.37
C LEU A 80 -2.06 -4.61 -5.87
N SER A 81 -3.27 -4.57 -6.42
CA SER A 81 -3.49 -4.26 -7.84
C SER A 81 -3.03 -2.84 -8.17
N ALA A 82 -3.36 -1.87 -7.32
CA ALA A 82 -2.96 -0.47 -7.47
C ALA A 82 -1.43 -0.28 -7.39
N ARG A 83 -0.76 -0.94 -6.44
CA ARG A 83 0.71 -0.91 -6.29
C ARG A 83 1.40 -1.56 -7.49
N ASN A 84 0.89 -2.70 -7.98
CA ASN A 84 1.44 -3.34 -9.18
C ASN A 84 1.29 -2.44 -10.41
N TYR A 85 0.12 -1.80 -10.57
CA TYR A 85 -0.11 -0.81 -11.62
C TYR A 85 0.88 0.36 -11.50
N LEU A 86 1.04 0.94 -10.32
CA LEU A 86 1.98 2.03 -10.06
C LEU A 86 3.43 1.66 -10.43
N ALA A 87 3.87 0.46 -10.03
CA ALA A 87 5.25 -0.01 -10.20
C ALA A 87 5.58 -0.42 -11.64
N HIS A 88 4.61 -0.94 -12.40
CA HIS A 88 4.87 -1.58 -13.69
C HIS A 88 4.20 -0.91 -14.89
N ASP A 89 3.04 -0.28 -14.67
CA ASP A 89 2.14 0.11 -15.76
C ASP A 89 1.88 1.61 -15.86
N PHE A 90 1.97 2.37 -14.77
CA PHE A 90 1.54 3.77 -14.75
C PHE A 90 2.14 4.61 -15.89
N PHE A 91 3.47 4.70 -15.97
CA PHE A 91 4.10 5.50 -17.03
C PHE A 91 3.88 4.91 -18.43
N ARG A 92 3.71 3.59 -18.54
CA ARG A 92 3.41 2.92 -19.81
C ARG A 92 1.99 3.23 -20.29
N ALA A 93 1.02 3.24 -19.39
CA ALA A 93 -0.38 3.52 -19.66
C ALA A 93 -0.59 4.98 -20.06
N HIS A 94 0.20 5.90 -19.49
CA HIS A 94 0.10 7.34 -19.79
C HIS A 94 0.98 7.79 -20.96
N ASN A 95 2.05 7.06 -21.31
CA ASN A 95 2.89 7.30 -22.49
C ASN A 95 3.29 8.79 -22.66
N PHE A 96 2.84 9.46 -23.74
CA PHE A 96 3.12 10.87 -24.05
C PHE A 96 2.22 11.88 -23.31
N ALA A 97 1.35 11.44 -22.38
CA ALA A 97 0.44 12.32 -21.65
C ALA A 97 1.18 13.45 -20.91
N LYS A 98 2.40 13.15 -20.42
CA LYS A 98 3.25 14.12 -19.72
C LYS A 98 3.57 15.39 -20.54
N ASP A 99 3.51 15.31 -21.86
CA ASP A 99 3.92 16.38 -22.77
C ASP A 99 2.81 17.42 -23.01
N THR A 100 1.60 17.19 -22.47
CA THR A 100 0.47 18.10 -22.62
C THR A 100 -0.13 18.50 -21.26
N PRO A 101 -0.70 19.71 -21.14
CA PRO A 101 -1.52 20.10 -19.99
C PRO A 101 -2.59 19.08 -19.57
N ALA A 102 -3.43 18.65 -20.52
CA ALA A 102 -4.56 17.78 -20.25
C ALA A 102 -4.10 16.35 -19.89
N GLY A 103 -3.00 15.88 -20.50
CA GLY A 103 -2.42 14.58 -20.16
C GLY A 103 -1.80 14.58 -18.76
N ARG A 104 -1.09 15.64 -18.36
CA ARG A 104 -0.59 15.79 -16.98
C ARG A 104 -1.72 15.80 -15.95
N GLN A 105 -2.84 16.45 -16.25
CA GLN A 105 -4.01 16.42 -15.36
C GLN A 105 -4.54 14.98 -15.21
N LYS A 106 -4.69 14.23 -16.31
CA LYS A 106 -5.11 12.82 -16.26
C LYS A 106 -4.16 11.94 -15.46
N MET A 107 -2.85 12.16 -15.59
CA MET A 107 -1.84 11.46 -14.79
C MET A 107 -2.01 11.76 -13.30
N LEU A 108 -2.23 13.03 -12.94
CA LEU A 108 -2.42 13.45 -11.56
C LEU A 108 -3.71 12.85 -10.95
N ASP A 109 -4.82 12.88 -11.69
CA ASP A 109 -6.10 12.32 -11.26
C ASP A 109 -6.00 10.79 -11.02
N ASP A 110 -5.29 10.08 -11.90
CA ASP A 110 -5.06 8.64 -11.77
C ASP A 110 -4.15 8.30 -10.59
N LEU A 111 -3.10 9.11 -10.35
CA LEU A 111 -2.27 8.98 -9.16
C LEU A 111 -3.03 9.28 -7.87
N GLN A 112 -3.94 10.26 -7.86
CA GLN A 112 -4.81 10.54 -6.73
C GLN A 112 -5.70 9.33 -6.40
N LYS A 113 -6.35 8.76 -7.42
CA LYS A 113 -7.16 7.54 -7.24
C LYS A 113 -6.32 6.38 -6.71
N THR A 114 -5.15 6.14 -7.31
CA THR A 114 -4.23 5.06 -6.91
C THR A 114 -3.78 5.24 -5.47
N HIS A 115 -3.43 6.48 -5.08
CA HIS A 115 -3.06 6.83 -3.71
C HIS A 115 -4.19 6.55 -2.72
N ASN A 116 -5.41 6.99 -3.01
CA ASN A 116 -6.55 6.79 -2.11
C ASN A 116 -6.85 5.30 -1.88
N ILE A 117 -6.73 4.46 -2.93
CA ILE A 117 -6.90 3.01 -2.81
C ILE A 117 -5.86 2.40 -1.86
N ILE A 118 -4.58 2.76 -2.07
CA ILE A 118 -3.47 2.22 -1.27
C ILE A 118 -3.56 2.71 0.18
N PHE A 119 -3.85 4.00 0.38
CA PHE A 119 -3.94 4.60 1.69
C PHE A 119 -5.10 4.03 2.53
N GLU A 120 -6.26 3.74 1.91
CA GLU A 120 -7.33 3.08 2.65
C GLU A 120 -6.98 1.65 3.08
N ALA A 121 -6.26 0.89 2.26
CA ALA A 121 -5.74 -0.39 2.70
C ALA A 121 -4.77 -0.23 3.89
N TYR A 122 -3.88 0.77 3.83
CA TYR A 122 -2.97 1.07 4.93
C TYR A 122 -3.72 1.41 6.23
N ARG A 123 -4.77 2.23 6.15
CA ARG A 123 -5.68 2.52 7.28
C ARG A 123 -6.30 1.26 7.88
N LYS A 124 -6.83 0.38 7.03
CA LYS A 124 -7.48 -0.86 7.47
C LYS A 124 -6.49 -1.80 8.15
N VAL A 125 -5.25 -1.90 7.63
CA VAL A 125 -4.20 -2.71 8.25
C VAL A 125 -3.78 -2.12 9.61
N LEU A 126 -3.58 -0.80 9.72
CA LEU A 126 -3.28 -0.14 11.01
C LEU A 126 -4.35 -0.40 12.09
N LEU A 127 -5.62 -0.49 11.69
CA LEU A 127 -6.70 -0.78 12.62
C LEU A 127 -6.59 -2.17 13.27
N ILE A 128 -5.91 -3.13 12.63
CA ILE A 128 -5.63 -4.45 13.23
C ILE A 128 -4.77 -4.31 14.50
N SER A 129 -3.81 -3.38 14.48
CA SER A 129 -2.99 -2.99 15.63
C SER A 129 -3.66 -1.95 16.54
N GLY A 130 -4.95 -1.65 16.33
CA GLY A 130 -5.70 -0.66 17.10
C GLY A 130 -5.35 0.79 16.81
N ILE A 131 -4.58 1.06 15.74
CA ILE A 131 -4.18 2.41 15.35
C ILE A 131 -5.20 2.96 14.36
N LYS A 132 -5.85 4.07 14.74
CA LYS A 132 -6.84 4.75 13.89
C LYS A 132 -6.27 6.08 13.40
N ILE A 133 -6.16 6.22 12.09
CA ILE A 133 -5.86 7.50 11.43
C ILE A 133 -7.09 7.95 10.60
N PRO A 134 -7.26 9.27 10.36
CA PRO A 134 -8.38 9.79 9.57
C PRO A 134 -8.30 9.35 8.09
N PRO A 135 -9.43 9.34 7.35
CA PRO A 135 -9.40 9.23 5.89
C PRO A 135 -8.61 10.39 5.28
N LEU A 136 -8.19 10.24 4.03
CA LEU A 136 -7.77 11.41 3.25
C LEU A 136 -8.95 12.36 3.14
N GLU A 137 -8.69 13.65 3.27
CA GLU A 137 -9.67 14.67 2.94
C GLU A 137 -9.95 14.58 1.42
N ASP A 138 -11.22 14.71 1.05
CA ASP A 138 -11.59 14.86 -0.36
C ASP A 138 -11.15 16.27 -0.78
N ASP A 139 -10.02 16.37 -1.48
CA ASP A 139 -9.56 17.61 -2.13
C ASP A 139 -10.46 18.00 -3.32
#